data_AF-V6HVF4-F1
#
_entry.id   AF-V6HVF4-F1
#
_cell.length_a   1.000
_cell.length_b   1.000
_cell.length_c   1.000
_cell.angle_alpha   90.00
_cell.angle_beta   90.00
_cell.angle_gamma   90.00
#
_symmetry.space_group_name_H-M   'P 1'
#
loop_
_entity.id
_entity.type
_entity.pdbx_description
1 polymer ?
#
loop_
_entity_poly.entity_id
_entity_poly.type
_entity_poly.pdbx_seq_one_letter_code
_entity_poly.pdbx_strand_id
1 'polypeptide(L)'
;MPDPTSSTKVFLFRLNNWTIEKEDTLLDKFEAYGLNDHWQGYNPPGHPAAVRGLYFVPDTQELRTQVERLVAESVTLNMSILGTYDLFDNPFSNIEKKQDPVPTSDIEKNKDPVSVAYIVLAILVILVVLGVFK
;
A
#
# COMPACT_ATOMS: atom_id res chain seq x y z
N MET A 1 -26.33 25.00 5.01
CA MET A 1 -25.14 24.45 5.71
C MET A 1 -25.19 22.95 5.51
N PRO A 2 -24.18 22.31 4.89
CA PRO A 2 -24.17 20.85 4.80
C PRO A 2 -23.89 20.23 6.18
N ASP A 3 -24.58 19.14 6.50
CA ASP A 3 -24.54 18.45 7.80
C ASP A 3 -23.16 17.80 8.07
N PRO A 4 -22.52 18.10 9.22
CA PRO A 4 -21.21 17.54 9.59
C PRO A 4 -21.24 16.05 9.99
N THR A 5 -22.40 15.40 9.96
CA THR A 5 -22.62 13.98 10.33
C THR A 5 -22.66 13.02 9.15
N SER A 6 -22.48 13.52 7.92
CA SER A 6 -22.36 12.69 6.73
C SER A 6 -20.96 12.08 6.65
N SER A 7 -20.64 11.14 7.56
CA SER A 7 -19.42 10.31 7.50
C SER A 7 -19.32 9.69 6.11
N THR A 8 -18.54 10.32 5.22
CA THR A 8 -18.49 9.90 3.82
C THR A 8 -17.51 8.75 3.81
N LYS A 9 -18.06 7.54 3.91
CA LYS A 9 -17.26 6.32 3.94
C LYS A 9 -16.73 6.01 2.55
N VAL A 10 -15.47 5.61 2.50
CA VAL A 10 -14.79 5.13 1.31
C VAL A 10 -14.23 3.75 1.56
N PHE A 11 -14.20 2.96 0.49
CA PHE A 11 -13.58 1.67 0.47
C PHE A 11 -12.17 1.79 -0.10
N LEU A 12 -11.15 1.57 0.73
CA LEU A 12 -9.74 1.65 0.37
C LEU A 12 -9.20 0.29 -0.07
N PHE A 13 -8.38 0.34 -1.10
CA PHE A 13 -7.63 -0.79 -1.58
C PHE A 13 -6.28 -0.33 -2.16
N ARG A 14 -5.37 -1.28 -2.32
CA ARG A 14 -3.99 -1.01 -2.69
C ARG A 14 -3.55 -1.94 -3.81
N LEU A 15 -2.78 -1.39 -4.75
CA LEU A 15 -1.96 -2.13 -5.69
C LEU A 15 -0.59 -2.39 -5.06
N ASN A 16 -0.31 -3.65 -4.70
CA ASN A 16 0.97 -4.01 -4.11
C ASN A 16 2.06 -4.04 -5.19
N ASN A 17 3.27 -3.63 -4.81
CA ASN A 17 4.41 -3.52 -5.72
C ASN A 17 4.03 -2.69 -6.96
N TRP A 18 3.53 -1.48 -6.70
CA TRP A 18 3.08 -0.53 -7.72
C TRP A 18 4.16 -0.29 -8.77
N THR A 19 3.77 -0.40 -10.04
CA THR A 19 4.55 -0.02 -11.21
C THR A 19 3.62 0.70 -12.19
N ILE A 20 4.18 1.52 -13.07
CA ILE A 20 3.40 2.27 -14.08
C ILE A 20 2.59 1.30 -14.96
N GLU A 21 3.18 0.19 -15.39
CA GLU A 21 2.51 -0.81 -16.23
C GLU A 21 1.33 -1.48 -15.53
N LYS A 22 1.44 -1.73 -14.22
CA LYS A 22 0.35 -2.32 -13.43
C LYS A 22 -0.75 -1.31 -13.13
N GLU A 23 -0.39 -0.05 -12.92
CA GLU A 23 -1.37 1.02 -12.78
C GLU A 23 -2.16 1.19 -14.07
N ASP A 24 -1.49 1.25 -15.23
CA ASP A 24 -2.13 1.31 -16.54
C ASP A 24 -3.12 0.14 -16.74
N THR A 25 -2.66 -1.08 -16.45
CA THR A 25 -3.52 -2.28 -16.50
C THR A 25 -4.69 -2.19 -15.50
N LEU A 26 -4.49 -1.59 -14.32
CA LEU A 26 -5.55 -1.39 -13.33
C LEU A 26 -6.59 -0.38 -13.83
N LEU A 27 -6.16 0.69 -14.49
CA LEU A 27 -7.06 1.70 -15.07
C LEU A 27 -7.93 1.11 -16.18
N ASP A 28 -7.36 0.32 -17.08
CA ASP A 28 -8.12 -0.43 -18.09
C ASP A 28 -9.18 -1.33 -17.46
N LYS A 29 -8.83 -1.95 -16.32
CA LYS A 29 -9.79 -2.76 -15.57
C LYS A 29 -10.86 -1.89 -14.91
N PHE A 30 -10.52 -0.73 -14.35
CA PHE A 30 -11.56 0.15 -13.80
C PHE A 30 -12.61 0.53 -14.84
N GLU A 31 -12.22 0.73 -16.09
CA GLU A 31 -13.17 0.93 -17.19
C GLU A 31 -14.06 -0.30 -17.40
N ALA A 32 -13.46 -1.50 -17.49
CA ALA A 32 -14.20 -2.75 -17.71
C ALA A 32 -15.19 -3.11 -16.59
N TYR A 33 -14.92 -2.72 -15.34
CA TYR A 33 -15.78 -2.98 -14.17
C TYR A 33 -16.68 -1.79 -13.81
N GLY A 34 -16.70 -0.72 -14.62
CA GLY A 34 -17.54 0.46 -14.36
C GLY A 34 -17.11 1.27 -13.13
N LEU A 35 -15.85 1.17 -12.72
CA LEU A 35 -15.27 1.89 -11.59
C LEU A 35 -14.66 3.24 -12.00
N ASN A 36 -14.47 3.49 -13.30
CA ASN A 36 -13.70 4.62 -13.84
C ASN A 36 -14.13 6.00 -13.32
N ASP A 37 -15.43 6.23 -13.13
CA ASP A 37 -15.97 7.51 -12.66
C ASP A 37 -16.02 7.64 -11.13
N HIS A 38 -15.67 6.56 -10.42
CA HIS A 38 -15.88 6.42 -8.98
C HIS A 38 -14.59 6.24 -8.18
N TRP A 39 -13.46 6.00 -8.84
CA TRP A 39 -12.19 5.82 -8.16
C TRP A 39 -11.44 7.15 -8.03
N GLN A 40 -10.66 7.26 -6.95
CA GLN A 40 -9.61 8.26 -6.84
C GLN A 40 -8.33 7.65 -6.30
N GLY A 41 -7.20 8.11 -6.84
CA GLY A 41 -5.88 7.81 -6.30
C GLY A 41 -5.63 8.62 -5.04
N TYR A 42 -5.18 7.97 -3.98
CA TYR A 42 -4.76 8.63 -2.75
C TYR A 42 -3.24 8.58 -2.62
N ASN A 43 -2.62 9.76 -2.52
CA ASN A 43 -1.20 9.88 -2.27
C ASN A 43 -0.98 10.39 -0.82
N PRO A 44 -0.58 9.53 0.12
CA PRO A 44 -0.45 9.92 1.52
C PRO A 44 0.62 11.00 1.72
N PRO A 45 0.30 12.12 2.39
CA PRO A 45 1.27 13.19 2.63
C PRO A 45 2.38 12.72 3.57
N GLY A 46 3.64 13.07 3.25
CA GLY A 46 4.81 12.74 4.09
C GLY A 46 5.39 11.34 3.88
N HIS A 47 4.81 10.52 3.00
CA HIS A 47 5.39 9.23 2.63
C HIS A 47 6.23 9.36 1.35
N PRO A 48 7.33 8.59 1.22
CA PRO A 48 8.11 8.58 -0.02
C PRO A 48 7.22 8.18 -1.19
N ALA A 49 7.52 8.66 -2.39
CA ALA A 49 6.80 8.31 -3.63
C ALA A 49 6.67 6.79 -3.89
N ALA A 50 7.35 5.96 -3.11
CA ALA A 50 7.20 4.51 -3.03
C ALA A 50 5.87 4.02 -2.41
N VAL A 51 5.08 4.88 -1.75
CA VAL A 51 3.72 4.57 -1.26
C VAL A 51 2.67 5.05 -2.27
N ARG A 52 2.91 4.83 -3.56
CA ARG A 52 1.91 4.96 -4.62
C ARG A 52 1.06 3.69 -4.72
N GLY A 53 -0.05 3.78 -5.45
CA GLY A 53 -0.95 2.64 -5.66
C GLY A 53 -2.00 2.47 -4.57
N LEU A 54 -2.36 3.53 -3.85
CA LEU A 54 -3.55 3.51 -2.99
C LEU A 54 -4.71 4.13 -3.76
N TYR A 55 -5.86 3.46 -3.72
CA TYR A 55 -7.06 3.87 -4.42
C TYR A 55 -8.25 3.72 -3.48
N PHE A 56 -9.26 4.55 -3.71
CA PHE A 56 -10.51 4.44 -2.99
C PHE A 56 -11.71 4.69 -3.90
N VAL A 57 -12.83 4.07 -3.53
CA VAL A 57 -14.16 4.30 -4.12
C VAL A 57 -15.16 4.63 -3.02
N PRO A 58 -16.29 5.29 -3.30
CA PRO A 58 -17.38 5.42 -2.34
C PRO A 58 -17.80 4.05 -1.78
N ASP A 59 -18.07 3.99 -0.48
CA ASP A 59 -18.42 2.77 0.24
C ASP A 59 -19.87 2.31 -0.03
N THR A 60 -20.23 2.13 -1.29
CA THR A 60 -21.53 1.57 -1.71
C THR A 60 -21.41 0.05 -1.87
N GLN A 61 -22.51 -0.67 -1.75
CA GLN A 61 -22.50 -2.13 -1.90
C GLN A 61 -22.06 -2.55 -3.31
N GLU A 62 -22.57 -1.88 -4.33
CA GLU A 62 -22.26 -2.15 -5.74
C GLU A 62 -20.76 -1.97 -6.03
N LEU A 63 -20.20 -0.81 -5.68
CA LEU A 63 -18.78 -0.51 -5.94
C LEU A 63 -17.85 -1.44 -5.16
N ARG A 64 -18.21 -1.78 -3.92
CA ARG A 64 -17.45 -2.77 -3.12
C ARG A 64 -17.40 -4.12 -3.80
N THR A 65 -18.55 -4.64 -4.24
CA THR A 65 -18.61 -5.91 -4.96
C THR A 65 -17.78 -5.88 -6.25
N GLN A 66 -17.79 -4.76 -6.99
CA GLN A 66 -16.95 -4.63 -8.19
C GLN A 66 -15.45 -4.63 -7.86
N VAL A 67 -15.03 -3.92 -6.81
CA VAL A 67 -13.62 -3.93 -6.37
C VAL A 67 -13.21 -5.31 -5.87
N GLU A 68 -14.03 -5.99 -5.07
CA GLU A 68 -13.76 -7.35 -4.61
C GLU A 68 -13.61 -8.33 -5.78
N ARG A 69 -14.50 -8.21 -6.78
CA ARG A 69 -14.43 -9.00 -8.01
C ARG A 69 -13.16 -8.70 -8.80
N LEU A 70 -12.82 -7.43 -8.94
CA LEU A 70 -11.59 -7.00 -9.60
C LEU A 70 -10.34 -7.60 -8.92
N VAL A 71 -10.29 -7.58 -7.58
CA VAL A 71 -9.20 -8.16 -6.78
C VAL A 71 -9.13 -9.68 -6.94
N ALA A 72 -10.28 -10.36 -6.95
CA ALA A 72 -10.34 -11.81 -7.13
C ALA A 72 -9.95 -12.25 -8.56
N GLU A 73 -10.36 -11.50 -9.58
CA GLU A 73 -10.11 -11.85 -10.99
C GLU A 73 -8.74 -11.38 -11.49
N SER A 74 -8.20 -10.28 -10.94
CA SER A 74 -6.92 -9.70 -11.35
C SER A 74 -5.78 -10.06 -10.41
N VAL A 75 -5.60 -11.35 -10.15
CA VAL A 75 -4.55 -11.90 -9.27
C VAL A 75 -3.14 -11.44 -9.68
N THR A 76 -2.92 -11.20 -10.98
CA THR A 76 -1.66 -10.71 -11.55
C THR A 76 -1.29 -9.30 -11.10
N LEU A 77 -2.28 -8.47 -10.76
CA LEU A 77 -2.06 -7.12 -10.28
C LEU A 77 -1.55 -7.10 -8.83
N ASN A 78 -1.76 -8.17 -8.07
CA ASN A 78 -1.42 -8.27 -6.64
C ASN A 78 -2.04 -7.10 -5.86
N MET A 79 -3.37 -7.09 -5.75
CA MET A 79 -4.10 -6.07 -5.01
C MET A 79 -4.47 -6.54 -3.61
N SER A 80 -4.68 -5.59 -2.69
CA SER A 80 -5.11 -5.86 -1.32
C SER A 80 -6.15 -4.86 -0.85
N ILE A 81 -7.22 -5.37 -0.27
CA ILE A 81 -8.29 -4.57 0.31
C ILE A 81 -7.85 -4.14 1.72
N LEU A 82 -7.92 -2.85 1.99
CA LEU A 82 -7.61 -2.30 3.32
C LEU A 82 -8.88 -2.16 4.16
N GLY A 83 -10.02 -1.95 3.51
CA GLY A 83 -11.34 -1.92 4.13
C GLY A 83 -12.02 -0.55 4.00
N THR A 84 -13.05 -0.34 4.81
CA THR A 84 -13.84 0.89 4.81
C THR A 84 -13.29 1.90 5.82
N TYR A 85 -13.12 3.16 5.39
CA TYR A 85 -12.64 4.28 6.21
C TYR A 85 -13.54 5.50 6.01
N ASP A 86 -13.58 6.41 6.98
CA ASP A 86 -14.18 7.72 6.78
C ASP A 86 -13.19 8.60 6.00
N LEU A 87 -13.66 9.33 4.98
CA LEU A 87 -12.83 10.24 4.18
C LEU A 87 -12.12 11.31 5.01
N PHE A 88 -12.74 11.73 6.12
CA PHE A 88 -12.22 12.80 6.96
C PHE A 88 -11.38 12.29 8.14
N ASP A 89 -11.45 10.99 8.46
CA ASP A 89 -10.46 10.35 9.32
C ASP A 89 -9.29 9.90 8.46
N ASN A 90 -8.09 10.42 8.74
CA ASN A 90 -6.88 10.00 8.02
C ASN A 90 -6.75 8.45 8.10
N PRO A 91 -6.92 7.72 6.98
CA PRO A 91 -6.98 6.26 7.02
C PRO A 91 -5.67 5.64 7.51
N PHE A 92 -4.57 6.38 7.38
CA PHE A 92 -3.24 5.96 7.82
C PHE A 92 -3.04 5.98 9.33
N SER A 93 -3.77 6.79 10.09
CA SER A 93 -3.65 6.77 11.56
C SER A 93 -4.09 5.42 12.14
N ASN A 94 -4.99 4.72 11.45
CA ASN A 94 -5.46 3.39 11.82
C ASN A 94 -4.77 2.24 11.08
N ILE A 95 -4.20 2.46 9.88
CA ILE A 95 -3.37 1.45 9.22
C ILE A 95 -2.05 1.23 9.99
N GLU A 96 -1.45 2.28 10.55
CA GLU A 96 -0.30 2.13 11.46
C GLU A 96 -0.70 1.55 12.82
N LYS A 97 -1.93 1.81 13.31
CA LYS A 97 -2.42 1.29 14.61
C LYS A 97 -3.05 -0.10 14.58
N LYS A 98 -3.38 -0.65 13.40
CA LYS A 98 -3.86 -2.03 13.23
C LYS A 98 -2.72 -3.03 12.95
N GLN A 99 -1.48 -2.68 13.31
CA GLN A 99 -0.64 -3.67 13.96
C GLN A 99 -1.16 -3.77 15.39
N ASP A 100 -1.82 -4.89 15.73
CA ASP A 100 -2.21 -5.20 17.09
C ASP A 100 -1.11 -4.82 18.11
N PRO A 101 -1.46 -4.37 19.33
CA PRO A 101 -0.56 -4.53 20.45
C PRO A 101 -0.38 -6.03 20.68
N VAL A 102 0.63 -6.60 20.02
CA VAL A 102 1.14 -7.93 20.37
C VAL A 102 1.46 -7.88 21.87
N PRO A 103 0.88 -8.78 22.69
CA PRO A 103 1.30 -8.89 24.07
C PRO A 103 2.77 -9.28 24.07
N THR A 104 3.57 -8.52 24.81
CA THR A 104 5.01 -8.70 24.98
C THR A 104 5.41 -10.17 25.09
N SER A 105 5.98 -10.72 24.03
CA SER A 105 6.91 -11.85 24.09
C SER A 105 7.72 -11.87 22.80
N ASP A 106 9.03 -11.82 23.01
CA ASP A 106 10.07 -12.23 22.09
C ASP A 106 10.25 -11.38 20.83
N ILE A 107 11.22 -10.47 20.98
CA ILE A 107 12.11 -10.02 19.92
C ILE A 107 12.73 -11.27 19.26
N GLU A 108 12.05 -11.89 18.31
CA GLU A 108 12.68 -12.81 17.38
C GLU A 108 12.23 -12.58 15.94
N LYS A 109 13.21 -12.12 15.14
CA LYS A 109 13.44 -12.48 13.74
C LYS A 109 12.21 -12.55 12.82
N ASN A 110 12.03 -11.50 12.03
CA ASN A 110 12.15 -11.64 10.57
C ASN A 110 12.24 -10.27 9.90
N LYS A 111 13.44 -9.68 9.98
CA LYS A 111 13.93 -8.86 8.87
C LYS A 111 14.53 -9.87 7.91
N ASP A 112 13.92 -10.09 6.74
CA ASP A 112 14.63 -10.78 5.67
C ASP A 112 15.98 -10.08 5.48
N PRO A 113 17.09 -10.80 5.65
CA PRO A 113 18.39 -10.19 5.78
C PRO A 113 18.78 -9.69 4.41
N VAL A 114 18.89 -8.37 4.23
CA VAL A 114 19.97 -7.88 3.35
C VAL A 114 21.21 -8.53 3.93
N SER A 115 21.66 -9.60 3.28
CA SER A 115 22.61 -10.56 3.81
C SER A 115 23.77 -9.76 4.37
N VAL A 116 23.98 -9.81 5.69
CA VAL A 116 25.05 -9.08 6.37
C VAL A 116 26.40 -9.34 5.67
N ALA A 117 26.53 -10.49 5.01
CA ALA A 117 27.58 -10.82 4.05
C ALA A 117 27.85 -9.72 3.00
N TYR A 118 26.84 -9.14 2.35
CA TYR A 118 27.02 -8.07 1.35
C TYR A 118 27.48 -6.75 1.97
N ILE A 119 26.99 -6.42 3.17
CA ILE A 119 27.42 -5.20 3.89
C ILE A 119 28.88 -5.35 4.33
N VAL A 120 29.24 -6.51 4.89
CA VAL A 120 30.63 -6.82 5.27
C VAL A 120 31.53 -6.86 4.03
N LEU A 121 31.08 -7.44 2.93
CA LEU A 121 31.82 -7.49 1.67
C LEU A 121 32.06 -6.09 1.10
N ALA A 122 31.06 -5.20 1.13
CA ALA A 122 31.19 -3.82 0.68
C ALA A 122 32.22 -3.05 1.53
N ILE A 123 32.21 -3.23 2.85
CA ILE A 123 33.19 -2.62 3.76
C ILE A 123 34.61 -3.15 3.48
N LEU A 124 34.75 -4.45 3.22
CA LEU A 124 36.03 -5.09 2.94
C LEU A 124 36.64 -4.58 1.62
N VAL A 125 35.82 -4.42 0.58
CA VAL A 125 36.24 -3.82 -0.70
C VAL A 125 36.69 -2.36 -0.51
N ILE A 126 35.96 -1.57 0.28
CA ILE A 126 36.32 -0.18 0.58
C ILE A 126 37.67 -0.09 1.31
N LEU A 127 37.93 -0.96 2.29
CA LEU A 127 39.19 -0.98 3.04
C LEU A 127 40.39 -1.37 2.16
N VAL A 128 40.20 -2.27 1.19
CA VAL A 128 41.24 -2.65 0.22
C VAL A 128 41.53 -1.50 -0.74
N VAL A 129 40.51 -0.81 -1.25
CA VAL A 129 40.68 0.35 -2.16
C VAL A 129 41.34 1.54 -1.44
N LEU A 130 41.02 1.75 -0.17
CA LEU A 130 41.63 2.81 0.65
C LEU A 130 43.06 2.49 1.12
N GLY A 131 43.60 1.31 0.79
CA GLY A 131 44.99 0.96 1.09
C GLY A 131 45.29 0.81 2.59
N VAL A 132 44.26 0.52 3.41
CA VAL A 132 44.38 0.44 4.88
C VAL A 132 45.27 -0.73 5.34
N PHE A 133 45.52 -1.72 4.47
CA PHE A 133 46.41 -2.86 4.71
C PHE A 133 47.86 -2.65 4.22
N LYS A 134 48.33 -1.40 4.09
CA LYS A 134 49.73 -1.12 3.76
C LYS A 134 50.63 -1.15 4.99
#